data_AF-A0A3D0NUY4-F1
#
_entry.id   AF-A0A3D0NUY4-F1
#
_cell.length_a   1.000
_cell.length_b   1.000
_cell.length_c   1.000
_cell.angle_alpha   90.00
_cell.angle_beta   90.00
_cell.angle_gamma   90.00
#
_symmetry.space_group_name_H-M   'P 1'
#
loop_
_entity.id
_entity.type
_entity.pdbx_description
1 polymer ?
#
loop_
_entity_poly.entity_id
_entity_poly.type
_entity_poly.pdbx_seq_one_letter_code
_entity_poly.pdbx_strand_id
1 'polypeptide(L)'
;MYLTVKQKVKHLSKEEYSILRELCHTAKNLANEAIYNVRQYYFTEGEYLNYEKNYALLKNSPNYKMLNSNMAQQILKEVDGSFKSFFGLLKLAKKGKYSFRDCKLPHYLPKDGFTTLVIGFVRLNENKLILPYS
;
A
#
# COMPACT_ATOMS: atom_id res chain seq x y z
N MET A 1 3.16 15.58 17.37
CA MET A 1 4.21 14.55 17.52
C MET A 1 3.50 13.26 17.91
N TYR A 2 3.59 12.20 17.12
CA TYR A 2 2.96 10.91 17.46
C TYR A 2 3.91 10.11 18.36
N LEU A 3 3.40 9.53 19.44
CA LEU A 3 4.15 8.58 20.26
C LEU A 3 4.09 7.21 19.59
N THR A 4 5.25 6.67 19.20
CA THR A 4 5.34 5.37 18.52
C THR A 4 6.14 4.38 19.37
N VAL A 5 5.73 3.11 19.34
CA VAL A 5 6.44 2.00 19.99
C VAL A 5 6.84 0.99 18.93
N LYS A 6 8.09 0.53 18.99
CA LYS A 6 8.60 -0.55 18.13
C LYS A 6 8.82 -1.79 18.97
N GLN A 7 8.10 -2.86 18.66
CA GLN A 7 8.23 -4.14 19.35
C GLN A 7 8.54 -5.25 18.34
N LYS A 8 9.39 -6.20 18.73
CA LYS A 8 9.55 -7.46 18.01
C LYS A 8 8.50 -8.43 18.53
N VAL A 9 7.60 -8.87 17.66
CA VAL A 9 6.64 -9.93 17.98
C VAL A 9 7.44 -11.22 18.22
N LYS A 10 7.23 -11.84 19.39
CA LYS A 10 7.84 -13.12 19.78
C LYS A 10 6.71 -14.14 19.98
N HIS A 11 7.06 -15.43 19.97
CA HIS A 11 6.14 -16.55 20.23
C HIS A 11 5.01 -16.73 19.20
N LEU A 12 5.24 -16.34 17.94
CA LEU A 12 4.36 -16.74 16.84
C LEU A 12 4.46 -18.25 16.64
N SER A 13 3.32 -18.91 16.47
CA SER A 13 3.28 -20.28 15.95
C SER A 13 3.80 -20.30 14.51
N LYS A 14 4.18 -21.49 14.02
CA LYS A 14 4.59 -21.67 12.62
C LYS A 14 3.49 -21.26 11.64
N GLU A 15 2.24 -21.52 12.01
CA GLU A 15 1.06 -21.19 11.22
C GLU A 15 0.84 -19.67 11.17
N GLU A 16 0.85 -18.99 12.32
CA GLU A 16 0.70 -17.53 12.38
C GLU A 16 1.78 -16.80 11.59
N TYR A 17 3.03 -17.28 11.66
CA TYR A 17 4.12 -16.75 10.86
C TYR A 17 3.87 -16.91 9.36
N SER A 18 3.37 -18.09 8.93
CA SER A 18 3.05 -18.35 7.52
C SER A 18 1.94 -17.44 7.02
N ILE A 19 0.87 -17.28 7.81
CA ILE A 19 -0.26 -16.39 7.50
C ILE A 19 0.23 -14.94 7.35
N LEU A 20 1.02 -14.44 8.30
CA LEU A 20 1.58 -13.08 8.22
C LEU A 20 2.44 -12.88 6.98
N ARG A 21 3.28 -13.86 6.65
CA ARG A 21 4.14 -13.80 5.47
C ARG A 21 3.30 -13.74 4.18
N GLU A 22 2.25 -14.53 4.09
CA GLU A 22 1.31 -14.52 2.97
C GLU A 22 0.56 -13.19 2.87
N LEU A 23 0.02 -12.67 3.97
CA LEU A 23 -0.66 -11.37 4.00
C LEU A 23 0.26 -10.22 3.56
N CYS A 24 1.52 -10.19 4.01
CA CYS A 24 2.50 -9.19 3.59
C CYS A 24 2.85 -9.32 2.10
N HIS A 25 2.85 -10.53 1.55
CA HIS A 25 3.09 -10.75 0.12
C HIS A 25 1.88 -10.31 -0.72
N THR A 26 0.68 -10.64 -0.27
CA THR A 26 -0.58 -10.21 -0.88
C THR A 26 -0.74 -8.70 -0.85
N ALA A 27 -0.37 -8.06 0.27
CA ALA A 27 -0.33 -6.60 0.37
C ALA A 27 0.59 -5.97 -0.68
N LYS A 28 1.75 -6.58 -0.92
CA LYS A 28 2.68 -6.16 -1.99
C LYS A 28 2.05 -6.34 -3.37
N ASN A 29 1.34 -7.44 -3.62
CA ASN A 29 0.64 -7.65 -4.89
C ASN A 29 -0.44 -6.60 -5.13
N LEU A 30 -1.27 -6.32 -4.13
CA LEU A 30 -2.30 -5.28 -4.22
C LEU A 30 -1.68 -3.90 -4.47
N ALA A 31 -0.55 -3.57 -3.82
CA ALA A 31 0.17 -2.34 -4.07
C ALA A 31 0.65 -2.25 -5.53
N ASN A 32 1.20 -3.34 -6.08
CA ASN A 32 1.63 -3.39 -7.48
C ASN A 32 0.46 -3.27 -8.47
N GLU A 33 -0.69 -3.89 -8.21
CA GLU A 33 -1.91 -3.72 -9.00
C GLU A 33 -2.39 -2.26 -8.99
N ALA A 34 -2.38 -1.63 -7.80
CA ALA A 34 -2.76 -0.24 -7.66
C ALA A 34 -1.80 0.70 -8.41
N ILE A 35 -0.49 0.46 -8.31
CA ILE A 35 0.54 1.19 -9.06
C ILE A 35 0.33 1.00 -10.57
N TYR A 36 0.04 -0.23 -10.99
CA TYR A 36 -0.22 -0.54 -12.40
C TYR A 36 -1.37 0.28 -12.95
N ASN A 37 -2.54 0.27 -12.30
CA ASN A 37 -3.70 1.01 -12.76
C ASN A 37 -3.43 2.51 -12.90
N VAL A 38 -2.78 3.13 -11.91
CA VAL A 38 -2.46 4.57 -11.96
C VAL A 38 -1.46 4.87 -13.06
N ARG A 39 -0.43 4.04 -13.24
CA ARG A 39 0.57 4.23 -14.31
C ARG A 39 -0.05 4.09 -15.69
N GLN A 40 -0.85 3.04 -15.92
CA GLN A 40 -1.50 2.84 -17.21
C GLN A 40 -2.40 4.03 -17.55
N TYR A 41 -3.27 4.43 -16.61
CA TYR A 41 -4.15 5.58 -16.81
C TYR A 41 -3.38 6.88 -17.06
N TYR A 42 -2.28 7.10 -16.33
CA TYR A 42 -1.44 8.28 -16.54
C TYR A 42 -0.75 8.28 -17.92
N PHE A 43 -0.33 7.12 -18.41
CA PHE A 43 0.32 7.02 -19.72
C PHE A 43 -0.67 7.11 -20.89
N THR A 44 -1.91 6.63 -20.72
CA THR A 44 -2.93 6.69 -21.79
C THR A 44 -3.65 8.03 -21.82
N GLU A 45 -4.11 8.52 -20.66
CA GLU A 45 -4.95 9.72 -20.58
C GLU A 45 -4.16 11.00 -20.24
N GLY A 46 -2.92 10.87 -19.75
CA GLY A 46 -2.15 12.00 -19.22
C GLY A 46 -2.64 12.51 -17.85
N GLU A 47 -3.63 11.84 -17.26
CA GLU A 47 -4.37 12.29 -16.07
C GLU A 47 -4.10 11.41 -14.83
N TYR A 48 -4.49 11.92 -13.65
CA TYR A 48 -4.35 11.18 -12.39
C TYR A 48 -5.55 10.29 -12.09
N LEU A 49 -5.33 8.98 -11.98
CA LEU A 49 -6.31 8.05 -11.42
C LEU A 49 -6.29 8.15 -9.88
N ASN A 50 -7.28 8.85 -9.33
CA ASN A 50 -7.40 9.02 -7.88
C ASN A 50 -7.73 7.71 -7.14
N TYR A 51 -7.57 7.75 -5.81
CA TYR A 51 -7.87 6.66 -4.91
C TYR A 51 -9.25 6.01 -5.14
N GLU A 52 -10.31 6.81 -5.23
CA GLU A 52 -11.70 6.30 -5.31
C GLU A 52 -11.92 5.49 -6.58
N LYS A 53 -11.41 5.97 -7.72
CA LYS A 53 -11.48 5.26 -8.99
C LYS A 53 -10.64 3.99 -8.96
N ASN A 54 -9.43 4.05 -8.43
CA ASN A 54 -8.56 2.87 -8.35
C ASN A 54 -9.14 1.80 -7.40
N TYR A 55 -9.72 2.22 -6.27
CA TYR A 55 -10.45 1.35 -5.36
C TYR A 55 -11.64 0.67 -6.05
N ALA A 56 -12.43 1.41 -6.84
CA ALA A 56 -13.56 0.84 -7.57
C ALA A 56 -13.15 -0.30 -8.53
N LEU A 57 -11.96 -0.20 -9.13
CA LEU A 57 -11.36 -1.24 -9.97
C LEU A 57 -10.89 -2.45 -9.16
N LEU A 58 -10.26 -2.21 -8.00
CA LEU A 58 -9.57 -3.25 -7.24
C LEU A 58 -10.41 -3.92 -6.15
N LYS A 59 -11.55 -3.36 -5.75
CA LYS A 59 -12.41 -3.92 -4.67
C LYS A 59 -12.81 -5.39 -4.88
N ASN A 60 -12.82 -5.84 -6.14
CA ASN A 60 -13.19 -7.21 -6.52
C ASN A 60 -11.99 -8.10 -6.85
N SER A 61 -10.76 -7.56 -6.83
CA SER A 61 -9.54 -8.31 -7.14
C SER A 61 -9.28 -9.41 -6.10
N PRO A 62 -8.64 -10.53 -6.48
CA PRO A 62 -8.25 -11.58 -5.54
C PRO A 62 -7.37 -11.06 -4.39
N ASN A 63 -6.40 -10.20 -4.69
CA ASN A 63 -5.50 -9.64 -3.67
C ASN A 63 -6.24 -8.73 -2.69
N TYR A 64 -7.19 -7.93 -3.16
CA TYR A 64 -8.02 -7.11 -2.27
C TYR A 64 -8.89 -7.98 -1.36
N LYS A 65 -9.55 -9.00 -1.91
CA LYS A 65 -10.46 -9.88 -1.15
C LYS A 65 -9.75 -10.78 -0.13
N MET A 66 -8.50 -11.16 -0.42
CA MET A 66 -7.66 -11.94 0.49
C MET A 66 -7.28 -11.13 1.75
N LEU A 67 -7.19 -9.81 1.62
CA LEU A 67 -6.94 -8.91 2.74
C LEU A 67 -8.27 -8.48 3.38
N ASN A 68 -8.25 -8.17 4.67
CA ASN A 68 -9.38 -7.45 5.26
C ASN A 68 -9.53 -6.08 4.56
N SER A 69 -10.77 -5.67 4.29
CA SER A 69 -11.08 -4.41 3.58
C SER A 69 -10.36 -3.19 4.16
N ASN A 70 -10.18 -3.11 5.48
CA ASN A 70 -9.46 -1.99 6.08
C ASN A 70 -7.97 -2.00 5.70
N MET A 71 -7.31 -3.17 5.73
CA MET A 71 -5.91 -3.31 5.33
C MET A 71 -5.73 -2.97 3.85
N ALA A 72 -6.58 -3.55 3.00
CA ALA A 72 -6.55 -3.33 1.57
C ALA A 72 -6.69 -1.84 1.22
N GLN A 73 -7.65 -1.14 1.85
CA GLN A 73 -7.82 0.30 1.64
C GLN A 73 -6.62 1.12 2.11
N GLN A 74 -5.97 0.77 3.23
CA GLN A 74 -4.77 1.49 3.67
C GLN A 74 -3.62 1.35 2.66
N ILE A 75 -3.42 0.16 2.09
CA ILE A 75 -2.42 -0.07 1.04
C ILE A 75 -2.72 0.81 -0.19
N LEU A 76 -3.98 0.87 -0.63
CA LEU A 76 -4.38 1.74 -1.75
C LEU A 76 -4.14 3.23 -1.44
N LYS A 77 -4.32 3.66 -0.18
CA LYS A 77 -4.05 5.04 0.25
C LYS A 77 -2.56 5.35 0.30
N GLU A 78 -1.69 4.42 0.68
CA GLU A 78 -0.24 4.61 0.63
C GLU A 78 0.26 4.79 -0.81
N VAL A 79 -0.30 4.00 -1.74
CA VAL A 79 -0.04 4.16 -3.18
C VAL A 79 -0.53 5.53 -3.66
N ASP A 80 -1.77 5.92 -3.36
CA ASP A 80 -2.32 7.24 -3.69
C ASP A 80 -1.46 8.39 -3.13
N GLY A 81 -0.99 8.30 -1.88
CA GLY A 81 -0.07 9.27 -1.28
C GLY A 81 1.26 9.39 -2.03
N SER A 82 1.80 8.26 -2.49
CA SER A 82 3.04 8.22 -3.29
C SER A 82 2.85 8.92 -4.64
N PHE A 83 1.73 8.70 -5.32
CA PHE A 83 1.41 9.37 -6.58
C PHE A 83 1.10 10.85 -6.38
N LYS A 84 0.36 11.24 -5.34
CA LYS A 84 0.14 12.65 -4.99
C LYS A 84 1.45 13.40 -4.80
N SER A 85 2.42 12.77 -4.12
CA SER A 85 3.76 13.33 -3.94
C SER A 85 4.47 13.51 -5.28
N PHE A 86 4.46 12.48 -6.15
CA PHE A 86 5.01 12.55 -7.51
C PHE A 86 4.41 13.70 -8.34
N PHE A 87 3.09 13.81 -8.41
CA PHE A 87 2.43 14.90 -9.14
C PHE A 87 2.69 16.27 -8.50
N GLY A 88 2.83 16.34 -7.17
CA GLY A 88 3.28 17.53 -6.46
C GLY A 88 4.68 17.98 -6.90
N LEU A 89 5.63 17.05 -6.97
CA LEU A 89 6.99 17.32 -7.46
C LEU A 89 6.98 17.78 -8.93
N LEU A 90 6.18 17.15 -9.79
CA LEU A 90 6.02 17.61 -11.18
C LEU A 90 5.50 19.04 -11.28
N LYS A 91 4.54 19.43 -10.44
CA LYS A 91 4.05 20.82 -10.38
C LYS A 91 5.14 21.80 -9.96
N LEU A 92 6.00 21.43 -9.01
CA LEU A 92 7.14 22.26 -8.59
C LEU A 92 8.20 22.37 -9.68
N ALA A 93 8.49 21.26 -10.38
CA ALA A 93 9.44 21.25 -11.48
C ALA A 93 9.00 22.13 -12.66
N LYS A 94 7.71 22.08 -13.00
CA LYS A 94 7.10 23.01 -13.99
C LYS A 94 7.23 24.48 -13.61
N LYS A 95 7.35 24.80 -12.32
CA LYS A 95 7.57 26.16 -11.80
C LYS A 95 9.05 26.52 -11.64
N GLY A 96 9.98 25.66 -12.06
CA GLY A 96 11.42 25.85 -11.88
C GLY A 96 11.91 25.72 -10.43
N LYS A 97 11.07 25.24 -9.51
CA LYS A 97 11.39 25.09 -8.08
C LYS A 97 11.93 23.72 -7.72
N TYR A 98 12.00 22.81 -8.69
CA TYR A 98 12.47 21.45 -8.52
C TYR A 98 13.01 20.90 -9.84
N SER A 99 13.86 19.89 -9.78
CA SER A 99 14.43 19.25 -10.97
C SER A 99 13.47 18.18 -11.50
N PHE A 100 13.20 18.19 -12.81
CA PHE A 100 12.40 17.14 -13.46
C PHE A 100 13.05 15.74 -13.34
N ARG A 101 14.39 15.67 -13.27
CA ARG A 101 15.12 14.40 -13.15
C ARG A 101 14.88 13.71 -11.81
N ASP A 102 14.52 14.48 -10.79
CA ASP A 102 14.26 13.99 -9.44
C ASP A 102 12.77 13.64 -9.21
N CYS A 103 11.90 13.97 -10.16
CA CYS A 103 10.50 13.56 -10.18
C CYS A 103 10.39 12.10 -10.65
N LYS A 104 10.59 11.16 -9.73
CA LYS A 104 10.52 9.73 -10.04
C LYS A 104 9.10 9.19 -9.86
N LEU A 105 8.60 8.53 -10.91
CA LEU A 105 7.33 7.83 -10.86
C LEU A 105 7.37 6.70 -9.82
N PRO A 106 6.29 6.44 -9.06
CA PRO A 106 6.24 5.28 -8.17
C PRO A 106 6.53 3.97 -8.91
N HIS A 107 7.41 3.15 -8.33
CA HIS A 107 7.91 1.91 -8.93
C HIS A 107 7.20 0.69 -8.35
N TYR A 108 7.15 -0.38 -9.13
CA TYR A 108 6.70 -1.67 -8.62
C TYR A 108 7.63 -2.19 -7.54
N LEU A 109 7.03 -2.82 -6.53
CA LEU A 109 7.73 -3.58 -5.52
C LEU A 109 8.24 -4.91 -6.09
N PRO A 110 9.36 -5.47 -5.57
CA PRO A 110 9.95 -6.71 -6.07
C PRO A 110 8.96 -7.88 -6.11
N LYS A 111 9.06 -8.73 -7.14
CA LYS A 111 8.15 -9.86 -7.36
C LYS A 111 8.07 -10.80 -6.15
N ASP A 112 9.21 -11.17 -5.56
CA ASP A 112 9.27 -12.05 -4.38
C ASP A 112 9.38 -11.26 -3.06
N GLY A 113 9.08 -9.96 -3.12
CA GLY A 113 9.13 -9.05 -1.99
C GLY A 113 7.88 -9.09 -1.11
N PHE A 114 7.94 -8.26 -0.07
CA PHE A 114 6.87 -8.04 0.90
C PHE A 114 6.72 -6.54 1.11
N THR A 115 5.54 -6.10 1.54
CA THR A 115 5.33 -4.74 2.01
C THR A 115 4.77 -4.77 3.43
N THR A 116 4.81 -3.62 4.09
CA THR A 116 4.24 -3.45 5.43
C THR A 116 2.74 -3.69 5.38
N LEU A 117 2.25 -4.57 6.24
CA LEU A 117 0.81 -4.74 6.46
C LEU A 117 0.32 -3.66 7.43
N VAL A 118 -0.61 -2.81 7.00
CA VAL A 118 -1.17 -1.74 7.83
C VAL A 118 -2.48 -2.20 8.47
N ILE A 119 -2.48 -2.32 9.80
CA ILE A 119 -3.64 -2.74 10.59
C ILE A 119 -4.27 -1.51 11.25
N GLY A 120 -5.37 -1.02 10.69
CA GLY A 120 -6.06 0.17 11.23
C GLY A 120 -6.80 -0.08 12.55
N PHE A 121 -7.22 -1.33 12.80
CA PHE A 121 -7.92 -1.72 14.01
C PHE A 121 -7.17 -2.86 14.70
N VAL A 122 -6.35 -2.50 15.68
CA VAL A 122 -5.63 -3.46 16.50
C VAL A 122 -6.54 -3.94 17.63
N ARG A 123 -6.79 -5.25 17.69
CA ARG A 123 -7.47 -5.89 18.82
C ARG A 123 -6.43 -6.57 19.70
N LEU A 124 -6.44 -6.24 20.99
CA LEU A 124 -5.62 -6.86 22.00
C LEU A 124 -6.52 -7.70 22.90
N ASN A 125 -6.15 -8.97 23.12
CA ASN A 125 -6.76 -9.81 24.14
C ASN A 125 -5.67 -10.30 25.08
N GLU A 126 -5.75 -9.97 26.38
CA GLU A 126 -4.73 -10.32 27.37
C GLU A 126 -3.29 -10.00 26.91
N ASN A 127 -3.07 -8.81 26.34
CA ASN A 127 -1.80 -8.36 25.74
C ASN A 127 -1.31 -9.14 24.51
N LYS A 128 -2.16 -9.96 23.89
CA LYS A 128 -1.87 -10.65 22.62
C LYS A 128 -2.52 -9.90 21.46
N LEU A 129 -1.73 -9.65 20.42
CA LEU A 129 -2.23 -9.12 19.15
C LEU A 129 -3.04 -10.20 18.45
N ILE A 130 -4.31 -9.91 18.17
CA ILE A 130 -5.12 -10.77 17.31
C ILE A 130 -4.95 -10.30 15.87
N LEU A 131 -4.44 -11.17 15.02
CA LEU A 131 -4.33 -10.91 13.59
C LEU A 131 -5.73 -10.87 12.97
N PRO A 132 -6.13 -9.78 12.30
CA PRO A 132 -7.43 -9.73 11.65
C PRO A 132 -7.32 -10.35 10.25
N TYR A 133 -7.17 -11.67 10.22
CA TYR A 133 -7.45 -12.48 9.03
C TYR A 133 -8.93 -12.89 9.05
N SER A 134 -9.53 -12.97 7.85
CA SER A 134 -10.95 -13.35 7.66
C SER A 134 -11.08 -14.85 7.54
#